data_AF-A0A4Z2EMD5-F1
#
_entry.id   AF-A0A4Z2EMD5-F1
#
_cell.length_a   1.000
_cell.length_b   1.000
_cell.length_c   1.000
_cell.angle_alpha   90.00
_cell.angle_beta   90.00
_cell.angle_gamma   90.00
#
_symmetry.space_group_name_H-M   'P 1'
#
loop_
_entity.id
_entity.type
_entity.pdbx_description
1 polymer ?
#
loop_
_entity_poly.entity_id
_entity_poly.type
_entity_poly.pdbx_seq_one_letter_code
_entity_poly.pdbx_strand_id
1 'polypeptide(L)' 'MTQFLPPNLLALFAPRDPIPFLSQLEKLPHEKHHNQPYSGIAPFIRHFEDPRDAPPPTRAETRDERLERKVSSGDF' A
#
# COMPACT_ATOMS: atom_id res chain seq x y z
N MET A 1 -34.26 2.71 16.65
CA MET A 1 -35.51 2.20 16.05
C MET A 1 -36.44 1.46 17.04
N THR A 2 -36.03 1.16 18.29
CA THR A 2 -36.91 0.53 19.32
C THR A 2 -37.22 1.45 20.52
N GLN A 3 -36.85 2.73 20.43
CA GLN A 3 -36.69 3.61 21.59
C GLN A 3 -38.01 4.05 22.27
N PHE A 4 -39.13 4.07 21.55
CA PHE A 4 -40.42 4.54 22.09
C PHE A 4 -41.55 3.52 21.86
N LEU A 5 -41.23 2.24 22.04
CA LEU A 5 -42.23 1.18 21.97
C LEU A 5 -42.99 1.05 23.30
N PRO A 6 -44.27 0.67 23.26
CA PRO A 6 -45.01 0.34 24.48
C PRO A 6 -44.36 -0.86 25.20
N PRO A 7 -44.50 -0.96 26.54
CA PRO A 7 -43.75 -1.93 27.36
C PRO A 7 -43.88 -3.39 26.92
N ASN A 8 -45.06 -3.79 26.41
CA ASN A 8 -45.31 -5.14 25.89
C ASN A 8 -44.43 -5.49 24.68
N LEU A 9 -44.19 -4.52 23.80
CA LEU A 9 -43.32 -4.69 22.63
C LEU A 9 -41.85 -4.44 22.98
N LEU A 10 -41.56 -3.52 23.92
CA LEU A 10 -40.21 -3.26 24.39
C LEU A 10 -39.58 -4.50 25.06
N ALA A 11 -40.38 -5.29 25.78
CA ALA A 11 -39.92 -6.51 26.45
C ALA A 11 -39.35 -7.57 25.49
N LEU A 12 -39.75 -7.56 24.21
CA LEU A 12 -39.23 -8.47 23.19
C LEU A 12 -37.75 -8.21 22.85
N PHE A 13 -37.22 -7.05 23.23
CA PHE A 13 -35.84 -6.65 23.02
C PHE A 13 -34.98 -6.81 24.29
N ALA A 14 -35.43 -7.63 25.25
CA ALA A 14 -34.64 -7.97 26.42
C ALA A 14 -33.31 -8.63 26.00
N PRO A 15 -32.20 -8.34 26.71
CA PRO A 15 -30.92 -8.96 26.41
C PRO A 15 -31.00 -10.49 26.63
N ARG A 16 -30.20 -11.23 25.88
CA ARG A 16 -29.97 -12.66 26.13
C ARG A 16 -29.05 -12.83 27.33
N ASP A 17 -28.99 -14.06 27.83
CA ASP A 17 -27.96 -14.46 28.78
C ASP A 17 -26.56 -14.12 28.23
N PRO A 18 -25.62 -13.73 29.12
CA PRO A 18 -24.27 -13.39 28.70
C PRO A 18 -23.60 -14.61 28.06
N ILE A 19 -22.80 -14.33 27.03
CA ILE A 19 -22.06 -15.36 26.30
C ILE A 19 -20.99 -15.95 27.24
N PRO A 20 -20.79 -17.28 27.27
CA PRO A 20 -19.69 -17.89 28.01
C PRO A 20 -18.34 -17.32 27.59
N PHE A 21 -17.46 -17.09 28.56
CA PHE A 21 -16.11 -16.61 28.27
C PHE A 21 -15.33 -17.63 27.46
N LEU A 22 -14.69 -17.17 26.40
CA LEU A 22 -13.68 -17.89 25.63
C LEU A 22 -12.41 -17.04 25.57
N SER A 23 -11.25 -17.69 25.69
CA SER A 23 -9.97 -17.01 25.52
C SER A 23 -9.82 -16.49 24.08
N GLN A 24 -9.05 -15.42 23.92
CA GLN A 24 -8.69 -14.90 22.60
C GLN A 24 -7.98 -15.98 21.77
N LEU A 25 -8.33 -16.06 20.48
CA LEU A 25 -7.73 -17.05 19.56
C LEU A 25 -6.27 -16.72 19.26
N GLU A 26 -5.97 -15.44 19.08
CA GLU A 26 -4.63 -14.93 18.81
C GLU A 26 -4.16 -14.01 19.92
N LYS A 27 -2.83 -13.92 20.08
CA LYS A 27 -2.20 -12.94 20.97
C LYS A 27 -2.48 -11.52 20.50
N LEU A 28 -2.45 -10.58 21.43
CA LEU A 28 -2.54 -9.15 21.11
C LEU A 28 -1.38 -8.74 20.17
N PRO A 29 -1.55 -7.75 19.27
CA PRO A 29 -0.53 -7.39 18.28
C PRO A 29 0.86 -7.12 18.86
N HIS A 30 0.96 -6.56 20.06
CA HIS A 30 2.23 -6.27 20.74
C HIS A 30 2.84 -7.49 21.48
N GLU A 31 2.06 -8.55 21.68
CA GLU A 31 2.51 -9.83 22.23
C GLU A 31 2.86 -10.84 21.13
N LYS A 32 2.59 -10.50 19.86
CA LYS A 32 2.92 -11.34 18.71
C LYS A 32 4.44 -11.40 18.54
N HIS A 33 4.99 -12.61 18.52
CA HIS A 33 6.39 -12.83 18.20
C HIS A 33 6.56 -12.82 16.66
N HIS A 34 7.28 -11.83 16.14
CA HIS A 34 7.60 -11.74 14.72
C HIS A 34 8.80 -12.63 14.41
N ASN A 35 8.56 -13.86 13.95
CA ASN A 35 9.63 -14.82 13.60
C ASN A 35 10.57 -14.28 12.51
N GLN A 36 10.04 -13.45 11.61
CA GLN A 36 10.80 -12.73 10.59
C GLN A 36 10.29 -11.28 10.60
N PRO A 37 10.91 -10.39 11.39
CA PRO A 37 10.53 -8.98 11.39
C PRO A 37 10.90 -8.36 10.04
N TYR A 38 10.21 -7.26 9.69
CA TYR A 38 10.61 -6.48 8.52
C TYR A 38 12.07 -6.03 8.65
N SER A 39 12.85 -6.31 7.60
CA SER A 39 14.25 -5.89 7.49
C SER A 39 14.41 -4.81 6.44
N GLY A 40 15.43 -3.97 6.58
CA GLY A 40 15.78 -2.96 5.58
C GLY A 40 16.29 -3.55 4.26
N ILE A 41 16.52 -2.68 3.28
CA ILE A 41 16.90 -3.08 1.91
C ILE A 41 18.40 -3.23 1.68
N ALA A 42 19.24 -2.93 2.68
CA ALA A 42 20.70 -2.90 2.53
C ALA A 42 21.32 -4.16 1.86
N PRO A 43 20.87 -5.40 2.18
CA PRO A 43 21.39 -6.60 1.51
C PRO A 43 21.12 -6.66 0.00
N PHE A 44 20.16 -5.89 -0.51
CA PHE A 44 19.75 -5.91 -1.91
C PHE A 44 20.48 -4.87 -2.78
N ILE A 45 21.28 -3.97 -2.20
CA ILE A 45 21.97 -2.91 -2.95
C ILE A 45 22.90 -3.48 -4.03
N ARG A 46 23.46 -4.66 -3.82
CA ARG A 46 24.28 -5.37 -4.81
C ARG A 46 23.57 -5.73 -6.13
N HIS A 47 22.25 -5.63 -6.17
CA HIS A 47 21.45 -5.93 -7.37
C HIS A 47 21.23 -4.71 -8.26
N PHE A 48 21.68 -3.52 -7.85
CA PHE A 48 21.67 -2.35 -8.71
C PHE A 48 22.77 -2.45 -9.79
N GLU A 49 22.51 -1.81 -10.93
CA GLU A 49 23.41 -1.74 -12.07
C GLU A 49 24.74 -1.07 -11.69
N ASP A 50 25.86 -1.62 -12.16
CA ASP A 50 27.17 -1.00 -11.98
C ASP A 50 27.20 0.29 -12.82
N PRO A 51 27.55 1.45 -12.23
CA PRO A 51 27.69 2.71 -12.97
C PRO A 51 28.64 2.63 -14.18
N ARG A 52 29.52 1.62 -14.22
CA ARG A 52 30.43 1.36 -15.34
C ARG A 52 29.77 0.60 -16.50
N ASP A 53 28.75 -0.20 -16.21
CA ASP A 53 28.01 -0.98 -17.20
C ASP A 53 26.74 -0.24 -17.67
N ALA A 54 26.35 0.82 -16.95
CA ALA A 54 25.22 1.66 -17.31
C ALA A 54 25.40 2.23 -18.73
N PRO A 55 24.44 2.01 -19.65
CA PRO A 55 24.51 2.58 -20.98
C PRO A 55 24.54 4.12 -20.87
N PRO A 56 25.25 4.80 -21.80
CA PRO A 56 25.27 6.26 -21.81
C PRO A 56 23.83 6.79 -21.83
N PRO A 57 23.55 7.88 -21.09
CA PRO A 57 22.19 8.41 -21.00
C PRO A 57 21.67 8.62 -22.42
N THR A 58 20.52 8.02 -22.71
CA THR A 58 19.89 8.15 -24.04
C THR A 58 19.65 9.63 -24.25
N ARG A 59 20.35 10.24 -25.21
CA ARG A 59 20.15 11.65 -25.55
C ARG A 59 18.73 11.79 -26.10
N ALA A 60 17.83 12.32 -25.28
CA ALA A 60 16.55 12.81 -25.76
C ALA A 60 16.80 14.06 -26.60
N GLU A 61 16.18 14.15 -27.77
CA GLU A 61 16.33 15.29 -28.66
C GLU A 61 15.96 16.58 -27.93
N THR A 62 16.86 17.55 -27.98
CA THR A 62 16.58 18.89 -27.48
C THR A 62 15.62 19.61 -28.44
N ARG A 63 14.91 20.63 -27.94
CA ARG A 63 13.96 21.40 -28.78
C ARG A 63 14.65 22.04 -29.99
N ASP A 64 15.92 22.43 -29.85
CA ASP A 64 16.70 23.09 -30.88
C ASP A 64 17.08 22.12 -32.01
N GLU A 65 17.54 20.91 -31.66
CA GLU A 65 17.81 19.82 -32.63
C GLU A 65 16.53 19.42 -33.40
N ARG A 66 15.36 19.48 -32.75
CA ARG A 66 14.07 19.21 -33.40
C ARG A 66 13.68 20.31 -34.39
N LEU A 67 14.01 21.57 -34.09
CA LEU A 67 13.76 22.71 -34.98
C LEU A 67 14.69 22.67 -36.21
N GLU A 68 15.98 22.41 -36.01
CA GLU A 68 16.95 22.25 -37.09
C GLU A 68 16.61 21.08 -38.01
N ARG A 69 16.08 19.97 -37.49
CA ARG A 69 15.57 18.89 -38.33
C ARG A 69 14.42 19.34 -39.22
N LYS A 70 13.44 20.09 -38.68
CA LYS A 70 12.32 20.59 -39.48
C LYS A 70 12.77 21.57 -40.56
N VAL A 71 13.78 22.38 -40.26
CA VAL A 71 14.36 23.34 -41.22
C VAL A 71 15.16 22.60 -42.31
N SER A 72 15.88 21.53 -41.95
CA SER A 72 16.70 20.74 -42.90
C SER A 72 15.93 19.66 -43.67
N SER A 73 14.81 19.15 -43.16
CA SER A 73 13.94 18.19 -43.86
C SER A 73 13.10 18.82 -44.96
N GLY A 74 13.13 20.15 -45.11
CA GLY A 74 12.43 20.85 -46.19
C GLY A 74 10.91 20.74 -46.10
N ASP A 75 10.36 20.48 -44.92
CA ASP A 75 8.92 20.51 -44.67
C ASP A 75 8.48 21.94 -44.33
N PHE A 76 8.44 22.80 -45.35
CA PHE A 76 7.74 24.09 -45.33
C PHE A 76 6.85 24.21 -46.57
#